data_AF-B3KSJ1-F1
#
_entry.id   AF-B3KSJ1-F1
#
_cell.length_a   1.000
_cell.length_b   1.000
_cell.length_c   1.000
_cell.angle_alpha   90.00
_cell.angle_beta   90.00
_cell.angle_gamma   90.00
#
_symmetry.space_group_name_H-M   'P 1'
#
loop_
_entity.id
_entity.type
_entity.pdbx_description
1 polymer ?
#
loop_
_entity_poly.entity_id
_entity_poly.type
_entity_poly.pdbx_seq_one_letter_code
_entity_poly.pdbx_strand_id
1 'polypeptide(L)'
;MKDLYFLCLVRFGDLKEDKVTRHDGASSDGHLAHIFRHAAKELFNEDVEEVTYRALRNKDFQEVTLEKNGEVVLRFAAAYGFRNIQNMILKLKKGKFPFHFVEVLACAGGCLNGRGQAQTPDGHADKALLRQMEGIYADIPVRRPESSAHVQELYQEWLEGINSPKAREVLHTTYQSQERGTHSLDIKW
;
A
#
# COMPACT_ATOMS: atom_id res chain seq x y z
N MET A 1 28.46 -21.90 -3.35
CA MET A 1 27.06 -21.85 -3.86
C MET A 1 26.11 -22.73 -3.05
N LYS A 2 26.57 -23.85 -2.46
CA LYS A 2 25.74 -24.67 -1.54
C LYS A 2 25.56 -24.04 -0.16
N ASP A 3 26.51 -23.20 0.28
CA ASP A 3 26.48 -22.59 1.62
C ASP A 3 25.46 -21.44 1.75
N LEU A 4 25.08 -20.79 0.64
CA LEU A 4 24.11 -19.69 0.66
C LEU A 4 22.65 -20.20 0.81
N TYR A 5 22.35 -21.36 0.22
CA TYR A 5 21.04 -22.00 0.38
C TYR A 5 20.85 -22.59 1.78
N PHE A 6 21.93 -23.13 2.37
CA PHE A 6 21.88 -23.69 3.71
C PHE A 6 21.69 -22.60 4.78
N LEU A 7 22.31 -21.43 4.62
CA LEU A 7 22.17 -20.32 5.56
C LEU A 7 20.76 -19.69 5.56
N CYS A 8 20.06 -19.72 4.41
CA CYS A 8 18.69 -19.20 4.30
C CYS A 8 17.66 -20.16 4.92
N LEU A 9 17.89 -21.47 4.84
CA LEU A 9 17.03 -22.50 5.44
C LEU A 9 17.22 -22.68 6.95
N VAL A 10 18.36 -22.27 7.52
CA VAL A 10 18.68 -22.51 8.94
C VAL A 10 18.21 -21.38 9.87
N ARG A 11 17.80 -20.20 9.36
CA ARG A 11 17.46 -19.03 10.20
C ARG A 11 15.99 -18.67 10.33
N PHE A 12 15.10 -19.31 9.58
CA PHE A 12 13.70 -19.34 9.97
C PHE A 12 13.52 -20.69 10.63
N GLY A 13 13.46 -20.72 11.96
CA GLY A 13 13.27 -21.95 12.72
C GLY A 13 11.99 -22.69 12.28
N ASP A 14 11.74 -23.86 12.86
CA ASP A 14 10.55 -24.72 12.71
C ASP A 14 9.20 -24.03 13.06
N LEU A 15 9.10 -22.71 12.94
CA LEU A 15 7.87 -21.96 13.03
C LEU A 15 7.03 -22.26 11.78
N LYS A 16 6.14 -23.23 11.93
CA LYS A 16 5.07 -23.47 10.97
C LYS A 16 4.07 -22.32 11.08
N GLU A 17 3.92 -21.54 10.02
CA GLU A 17 2.72 -20.72 9.87
C GLU A 17 1.53 -21.66 9.63
N ASP A 18 0.86 -22.04 10.72
CA ASP A 18 -0.26 -23.00 10.67
C ASP A 18 -1.47 -22.47 9.90
N LYS A 19 -1.56 -21.15 9.64
CA LYS A 19 -2.70 -20.51 8.97
C LYS A 19 -2.27 -19.35 8.07
N VAL A 20 -2.79 -19.36 6.84
CA VAL A 20 -2.70 -18.24 5.91
C VAL A 20 -3.44 -17.04 6.49
N THR A 21 -2.80 -15.88 6.46
CA THR A 21 -3.38 -14.60 6.91
C THR A 21 -3.19 -13.53 5.85
N ARG A 22 -4.01 -12.49 5.89
CA ARG A 22 -3.90 -11.33 4.99
C ARG A 22 -3.74 -10.02 5.77
N HIS A 23 -3.38 -8.96 5.06
CA HIS A 23 -3.49 -7.61 5.60
C HIS A 23 -4.96 -7.16 5.62
N ASP A 24 -5.21 -6.06 6.32
CA ASP A 24 -6.56 -5.50 6.53
C ASP A 24 -7.19 -4.90 5.27
N GLY A 25 -6.44 -4.88 4.15
CA GLY A 25 -6.95 -4.44 2.85
C GLY A 25 -7.79 -5.52 2.18
N ALA A 26 -8.64 -5.11 1.26
CA ALA A 26 -9.49 -6.00 0.47
C ALA A 26 -8.83 -6.42 -0.85
N SER A 27 -7.80 -5.68 -1.29
CA SER A 27 -7.12 -5.94 -2.56
C SER A 27 -5.64 -5.54 -2.50
N SER A 28 -5.14 -4.79 -3.49
CA SER A 28 -3.84 -4.12 -3.46
C SER A 28 -3.79 -2.86 -2.58
N ASP A 29 -4.91 -2.52 -1.94
CA ASP A 29 -5.07 -1.40 -1.01
C ASP A 29 -4.61 -1.77 0.42
N GLY A 30 -4.83 -0.88 1.38
CA GLY A 30 -4.64 -1.16 2.80
C GLY A 30 -3.35 -0.58 3.40
N HIS A 31 -2.40 -0.13 2.57
CA HIS A 31 -1.21 0.58 3.08
C HIS A 31 -1.62 1.94 3.65
N LEU A 32 -2.52 2.66 2.98
CA LEU A 32 -3.08 3.90 3.51
C LEU A 32 -3.68 3.71 4.90
N ALA A 33 -4.55 2.71 5.08
CA ALA A 33 -5.20 2.45 6.37
C ALA A 33 -4.17 2.10 7.46
N HIS A 34 -3.18 1.28 7.13
CA HIS A 34 -2.11 0.91 8.06
C HIS A 34 -1.29 2.12 8.51
N ILE A 35 -0.80 2.93 7.56
CA ILE A 35 -0.02 4.14 7.84
C ILE A 35 -0.88 5.18 8.57
N PHE A 36 -2.16 5.30 8.23
CA PHE A 36 -3.08 6.22 8.90
C PHE A 36 -3.27 5.88 10.37
N ARG A 37 -3.49 4.60 10.71
CA ARG A 37 -3.59 4.15 12.10
C ARG A 37 -2.30 4.37 12.87
N HIS A 38 -1.17 4.03 12.26
CA HIS A 38 0.13 4.25 12.87
C HIS A 38 0.38 5.75 13.13
N ALA A 39 0.13 6.61 12.14
CA ALA A 39 0.28 8.06 12.30
C ALA A 39 -0.69 8.65 13.33
N ALA A 40 -1.94 8.20 13.37
CA ALA A 40 -2.93 8.61 14.37
C ALA A 40 -2.47 8.27 15.79
N LYS A 41 -1.93 7.07 15.97
CA LYS A 41 -1.44 6.61 17.27
C LYS A 41 -0.17 7.35 17.69
N GLU A 42 0.83 7.40 16.83
CA GLU A 42 2.13 8.00 17.15
C GLU A 42 2.07 9.52 17.33
N LEU A 43 1.32 10.22 16.48
CA LEU A 43 1.31 11.69 16.47
C LEU A 43 0.23 12.30 17.38
N PHE A 44 -0.89 11.58 17.58
CA PHE A 44 -2.05 12.12 18.29
C PHE A 44 -2.53 11.25 19.44
N ASN A 45 -1.91 10.09 19.69
CA ASN A 45 -2.32 9.11 20.69
C ASN A 45 -3.78 8.61 20.51
N GLU A 46 -4.28 8.62 19.28
CA GLU A 46 -5.61 8.12 18.93
C GLU A 46 -5.51 6.69 18.39
N ASP A 47 -6.33 5.77 18.93
CA ASP A 47 -6.44 4.41 18.40
C ASP A 47 -7.61 4.34 17.43
N VAL A 48 -7.31 4.08 16.15
CA VAL A 48 -8.30 4.07 15.07
C VAL A 48 -8.58 2.62 14.68
N GLU A 49 -9.71 2.09 15.13
CA GLU A 49 -10.13 0.73 14.78
C GLU A 49 -10.57 0.65 13.32
N GLU A 50 -11.53 1.48 12.92
CA GLU A 50 -12.11 1.53 11.57
C GLU A 50 -11.68 2.80 10.82
N VAL A 51 -11.28 2.62 9.56
CA VAL A 51 -10.87 3.72 8.68
C VAL A 51 -11.98 3.99 7.68
N THR A 52 -12.66 5.14 7.81
CA THR A 52 -13.74 5.53 6.89
C THR A 52 -13.20 6.29 5.68
N TYR A 53 -13.47 5.76 4.49
CA TYR A 53 -13.12 6.39 3.22
C TYR A 53 -14.28 7.22 2.67
N ARG A 54 -14.07 8.52 2.47
CA ARG A 54 -15.02 9.41 1.80
C ARG A 54 -14.62 9.61 0.34
N ALA A 55 -15.48 9.23 -0.60
CA ALA A 55 -15.27 9.55 -2.00
C ALA A 55 -15.28 11.07 -2.22
N LEU A 56 -14.30 11.56 -2.96
CA LEU A 56 -14.21 12.97 -3.36
C LEU A 56 -14.92 13.17 -4.70
N ARG A 57 -14.14 13.18 -5.79
CA ARG A 57 -14.66 13.42 -7.14
C ARG A 57 -15.32 12.17 -7.73
N ASN A 58 -14.79 11.00 -7.39
CA ASN A 58 -15.23 9.70 -7.87
C ASN A 58 -14.80 8.63 -6.85
N LYS A 59 -15.23 7.39 -7.08
CA LYS A 59 -14.89 6.25 -6.21
C LYS A 59 -13.39 5.94 -6.12
N ASP A 60 -12.60 6.35 -7.12
CA ASP A 60 -11.16 6.10 -7.23
C ASP A 60 -10.32 7.26 -6.67
N PHE A 61 -10.97 8.26 -6.07
CA PHE A 61 -10.30 9.32 -5.34
C PHE A 61 -11.01 9.53 -4.01
N GLN A 62 -10.46 8.94 -2.96
CA GLN A 62 -11.05 8.93 -1.63
C GLN A 62 -10.15 9.68 -0.64
N GLU A 63 -10.74 10.20 0.42
CA GLU A 63 -10.03 10.78 1.55
C GLU A 63 -10.37 10.08 2.86
N VAL A 64 -9.41 10.15 3.77
CA VAL A 64 -9.51 9.70 5.15
C VAL A 64 -9.03 10.84 6.04
N THR A 65 -9.80 11.17 7.08
CA THR A 65 -9.49 12.27 7.98
C THR A 65 -9.54 11.82 9.43
N LEU A 66 -8.63 12.34 10.24
CA LEU A 66 -8.71 12.28 11.70
C LEU A 66 -9.09 13.67 12.20
N GLU A 67 -10.16 13.74 12.98
CA GLU A 67 -10.59 14.98 13.64
C GLU A 67 -10.26 14.90 15.14
N LYS A 68 -9.70 15.98 15.68
CA LYS A 68 -9.40 16.13 17.10
C LYS A 68 -9.73 17.55 17.53
N ASN A 69 -10.51 17.70 18.60
CA ASN A 69 -10.99 19.01 19.09
C ASN A 69 -11.71 19.86 18.02
N GLY A 70 -12.40 19.23 17.07
CA GLY A 70 -13.11 19.93 15.98
C GLY A 70 -12.22 20.36 14.81
N GLU A 71 -10.94 20.01 14.81
CA GLU A 71 -10.01 20.29 13.72
C GLU A 71 -9.55 19.01 13.03
N VAL A 72 -9.38 19.05 11.71
CA VAL A 72 -8.79 17.95 10.95
C VAL A 72 -7.28 17.96 11.15
N VAL A 73 -6.78 17.01 11.95
CA VAL A 73 -5.35 16.91 12.31
C VAL A 73 -4.58 15.97 11.39
N LEU A 74 -5.25 14.98 10.79
CA LEU A 74 -4.69 14.16 9.71
C LEU A 74 -5.62 14.13 8.52
N ARG A 75 -5.05 14.21 7.32
CA ARG A 75 -5.79 14.14 6.08
C ARG A 75 -5.00 13.37 5.04
N PHE A 76 -5.46 12.16 4.72
CA PHE A 76 -4.84 11.24 3.78
C PHE A 76 -5.73 11.07 2.54
N ALA A 77 -5.14 10.66 1.43
CA ALA A 77 -5.87 10.38 0.19
C ALA A 77 -5.45 9.06 -0.46
N ALA A 78 -6.40 8.35 -1.04
CA ALA A 78 -6.17 7.29 -2.01
C ALA A 78 -6.53 7.82 -3.41
N ALA A 79 -5.58 7.80 -4.34
CA ALA A 79 -5.76 8.30 -5.70
C ALA A 79 -5.41 7.20 -6.72
N TYR A 80 -6.44 6.53 -7.23
CA TYR A 80 -6.31 5.41 -8.15
C TYR A 80 -6.64 5.85 -9.58
N GLY A 81 -5.90 5.30 -10.54
CA GLY A 81 -6.03 5.64 -11.95
C GLY A 81 -5.19 6.86 -12.35
N PHE A 82 -4.51 6.74 -13.49
CA PHE A 82 -3.63 7.77 -14.02
C PHE A 82 -4.29 9.16 -14.13
N ARG A 83 -5.57 9.23 -14.50
CA ARG A 83 -6.33 10.48 -14.57
C ARG A 83 -6.43 11.19 -13.21
N ASN A 84 -6.65 10.46 -12.12
CA ASN A 84 -6.69 11.05 -10.78
C ASN A 84 -5.28 11.51 -10.36
N ILE A 85 -4.25 10.70 -10.62
CA ILE A 85 -2.85 11.03 -10.34
C ILE A 85 -2.41 12.30 -11.07
N GLN A 86 -2.74 12.44 -12.36
CA GLN A 86 -2.42 13.65 -13.13
C GLN A 86 -3.08 14.91 -12.52
N ASN A 87 -4.37 14.83 -12.23
CA ASN A 87 -5.11 15.94 -11.63
C ASN A 87 -4.57 16.32 -10.25
N MET A 88 -4.18 15.31 -9.46
CA MET A 88 -3.54 15.48 -8.16
C MET A 88 -2.20 16.21 -8.29
N ILE A 89 -1.32 15.79 -9.21
CA ILE A 89 -0.03 16.44 -9.47
C ILE A 89 -0.22 17.89 -9.92
N LEU A 90 -1.21 18.18 -10.77
CA LEU A 90 -1.52 19.54 -11.20
C LEU A 90 -1.97 20.44 -10.03
N LYS A 91 -2.70 19.90 -9.07
CA LYS A 91 -3.10 20.62 -7.84
C LYS A 91 -1.91 20.84 -6.90
N LEU A 92 -1.07 19.81 -6.74
CA LEU A 92 0.17 19.88 -5.97
C LEU A 92 1.09 21.00 -6.50
N LYS A 93 1.32 21.05 -7.81
CA LYS A 93 2.12 22.11 -8.46
C LYS A 93 1.56 23.52 -8.27
N LYS A 94 0.25 23.66 -8.04
CA LYS A 94 -0.42 24.95 -7.76
C LYS A 94 -0.42 25.31 -6.27
N GLY A 95 0.22 24.52 -5.41
CA GLY A 95 0.22 24.71 -3.95
C GLY A 95 -1.14 24.43 -3.29
N LYS A 96 -2.08 23.79 -4.00
CA LYS A 96 -3.44 23.53 -3.52
C LYS A 96 -3.62 22.03 -3.22
N PHE A 97 -2.92 21.54 -2.20
CA PHE A 97 -2.94 20.12 -1.87
C PHE A 97 -3.01 19.87 -0.35
N PRO A 98 -4.21 19.59 0.19
CA PRO A 98 -4.43 19.55 1.64
C PRO A 98 -4.17 18.18 2.29
N PHE A 99 -3.44 17.28 1.62
CA PHE A 99 -3.21 15.91 2.13
C PHE A 99 -1.77 15.75 2.62
N HIS A 100 -1.61 15.14 3.79
CA HIS A 100 -0.32 14.84 4.41
C HIS A 100 0.32 13.57 3.83
N PHE A 101 -0.51 12.63 3.36
CA PHE A 101 -0.07 11.38 2.74
C PHE A 101 -1.01 11.01 1.59
N VAL A 102 -0.46 10.38 0.56
CA VAL A 102 -1.23 9.90 -0.58
C VAL A 102 -0.77 8.52 -1.01
N GLU A 103 -1.70 7.58 -1.06
CA GLU A 103 -1.51 6.30 -1.74
C GLU A 103 -1.92 6.44 -3.21
N VAL A 104 -1.05 6.03 -4.13
CA VAL A 104 -1.30 6.11 -5.57
C VAL A 104 -1.24 4.73 -6.21
N LEU A 105 -2.25 4.39 -7.01
CA LEU A 105 -2.27 3.18 -7.83
C LEU A 105 -2.55 3.56 -9.28
N ALA A 106 -1.78 3.01 -10.22
CA ALA A 106 -1.85 3.42 -11.63
C ALA A 106 -3.19 3.07 -12.30
N CYS A 107 -3.81 1.96 -11.88
CA CYS A 107 -5.07 1.47 -12.44
C CYS A 107 -6.26 1.99 -11.61
N ALA A 108 -7.37 2.31 -12.28
CA ALA A 108 -8.63 2.60 -11.60
C ALA A 108 -9.13 1.32 -10.90
N GLY A 109 -9.67 1.44 -9.68
CA GLY A 109 -10.08 0.29 -8.88
C GLY A 109 -8.93 -0.64 -8.46
N GLY A 110 -7.69 -0.14 -8.40
CA GLY A 110 -6.54 -0.91 -7.92
C GLY A 110 -6.00 -1.97 -8.90
N CYS A 111 -5.12 -2.84 -8.42
CA CYS A 111 -4.39 -3.80 -9.25
C CYS A 111 -5.28 -4.90 -9.86
N LEU A 112 -6.47 -5.15 -9.29
CA LEU A 112 -7.45 -6.11 -9.82
C LEU A 112 -8.05 -5.69 -11.16
N ASN A 113 -7.88 -4.42 -11.57
CA ASN A 113 -8.27 -3.93 -12.89
C ASN A 113 -7.05 -3.71 -13.81
N GLY A 114 -5.90 -4.29 -13.45
CA GLY A 114 -4.68 -4.22 -14.26
C GLY A 114 -4.81 -5.00 -15.57
N ARG A 115 -4.05 -4.59 -16.59
CA ARG A 115 -4.05 -5.26 -17.91
C ARG A 115 -3.50 -6.70 -17.89
N GLY A 116 -2.78 -7.08 -16.83
CA GLY A 116 -2.22 -8.42 -16.66
C GLY A 116 -3.16 -9.44 -16.03
N GLN A 117 -4.43 -9.08 -15.80
CA GLN A 117 -5.42 -10.00 -15.21
C GLN A 117 -5.85 -11.09 -16.20
N ALA A 118 -6.38 -12.18 -15.67
CA ALA A 118 -6.95 -13.26 -16.47
C ALA A 118 -8.04 -12.72 -17.41
N GLN A 119 -8.01 -13.21 -18.66
CA GLN A 119 -8.93 -12.81 -19.71
C GLN A 119 -9.76 -13.99 -20.17
N THR A 120 -11.01 -13.70 -20.53
CA THR A 120 -11.87 -14.61 -21.27
C THR A 120 -11.36 -14.78 -22.71
N PRO A 121 -11.80 -15.81 -23.46
CA PRO A 121 -11.36 -16.03 -24.84
C PRO A 121 -11.59 -14.86 -25.80
N ASP A 122 -12.56 -13.99 -25.50
CA ASP A 122 -12.90 -12.75 -26.20
C ASP A 122 -12.01 -11.55 -25.80
N GLY A 123 -10.97 -11.76 -24.97
CA GLY A 123 -9.95 -10.76 -24.62
C GLY A 123 -10.39 -9.75 -23.55
N HIS A 124 -11.52 -9.97 -22.91
CA HIS A 124 -12.02 -9.15 -21.81
C HIS A 124 -11.58 -9.72 -20.46
N ALA A 125 -11.47 -8.87 -19.43
CA ALA A 125 -11.15 -9.34 -18.10
C ALA A 125 -12.23 -10.31 -17.59
N ASP A 126 -11.82 -11.45 -17.05
CA ASP A 126 -12.73 -12.44 -16.47
C ASP A 126 -13.25 -11.96 -15.11
N LYS A 127 -14.34 -11.19 -15.15
CA LYS A 127 -14.96 -10.60 -13.96
C LYS A 127 -15.55 -11.66 -13.01
N ALA A 128 -15.94 -12.82 -13.53
CA ALA A 128 -16.48 -13.89 -12.69
C ALA A 128 -15.36 -14.51 -11.85
N LEU A 129 -14.23 -14.81 -12.49
CA LEU A 129 -13.04 -15.30 -11.81
C LEU A 129 -12.50 -14.29 -10.80
N LEU A 130 -12.41 -13.00 -11.18
CA LEU A 130 -11.94 -11.95 -10.27
C LEU A 130 -12.82 -11.85 -9.01
N ARG A 131 -14.15 -11.88 -9.15
CA ARG A 131 -15.06 -11.86 -7.99
C ARG A 131 -14.91 -13.08 -7.09
N GLN A 132 -14.68 -14.25 -7.68
CA GLN A 132 -14.41 -15.45 -6.92
C GLN A 132 -13.10 -15.32 -6.12
N MET A 133 -12.04 -14.79 -6.73
CA MET A 133 -10.76 -14.54 -6.06
C MET A 133 -10.90 -13.51 -4.92
N GLU A 134 -11.66 -12.43 -5.14
CA GLU A 134 -11.98 -11.44 -4.10
C GLU A 134 -12.69 -12.08 -2.90
N GLY A 135 -13.67 -12.95 -3.15
CA GLY A 135 -14.37 -13.68 -2.09
C GLY A 135 -13.44 -14.59 -1.28
N ILE A 136 -12.63 -15.40 -1.98
CA ILE A 136 -11.64 -16.28 -1.33
C ILE A 136 -10.66 -15.46 -0.49
N TYR A 137 -10.18 -14.32 -1.02
CA TYR A 137 -9.25 -13.46 -0.30
C TYR A 137 -9.90 -12.81 0.92
N ALA A 138 -11.16 -12.35 0.81
CA ALA A 138 -11.89 -11.73 1.92
C ALA A 138 -12.08 -12.70 3.11
N ASP A 139 -12.25 -13.99 2.84
CA ASP A 139 -12.43 -15.05 3.85
C ASP A 139 -11.12 -15.39 4.60
N ILE A 140 -9.95 -14.96 4.10
CA ILE A 140 -8.68 -15.14 4.81
C ILE A 140 -8.66 -14.24 6.05
N PRO A 141 -8.29 -14.76 7.24
CA PRO A 141 -8.24 -13.97 8.46
C PRO A 141 -7.18 -12.86 8.37
N VAL A 142 -7.55 -11.67 8.86
CA VAL A 142 -6.64 -10.52 8.92
C VAL A 142 -5.66 -10.69 10.08
N ARG A 143 -4.38 -10.45 9.82
CA ARG A 143 -3.32 -10.36 10.85
C ARG A 143 -2.45 -9.14 10.56
N ARG A 144 -2.26 -8.28 11.57
CA ARG A 144 -1.39 -7.10 11.44
C ARG A 144 0.08 -7.53 11.47
N PRO A 145 0.97 -6.94 10.63
CA PRO A 145 2.39 -7.31 10.60
C PRO A 145 3.07 -7.25 11.97
N GLU A 146 2.71 -6.27 12.80
CA GLU A 146 3.28 -6.06 14.14
C GLU A 146 2.98 -7.21 15.11
N SER A 147 1.88 -7.93 14.89
CA SER A 147 1.48 -9.08 15.71
C SER A 147 2.19 -10.38 15.30
N SER A 148 2.92 -10.38 14.18
CA SER A 148 3.61 -11.58 13.70
C SER A 148 4.95 -11.75 14.39
N ALA A 149 5.08 -12.82 15.19
CA ALA A 149 6.36 -13.19 15.82
C ALA A 149 7.48 -13.41 14.78
N HIS A 150 7.16 -13.98 13.62
CA HIS A 150 8.12 -14.17 12.52
C HIS A 150 8.66 -12.85 11.97
N VAL A 151 7.79 -11.84 11.85
CA VAL A 151 8.22 -10.50 11.40
C VAL A 151 9.11 -9.87 12.46
N GLN A 152 8.76 -10.00 13.74
CA GLN A 152 9.60 -9.51 14.84
C GLN A 152 10.97 -10.19 14.85
N GLU A 153 11.03 -11.52 14.73
CA GLU A 153 12.27 -12.28 14.65
C GLU A 153 13.12 -11.89 13.44
N LEU A 154 12.50 -11.76 12.25
CA LEU A 154 13.15 -11.25 11.05
C LEU A 154 13.84 -9.90 11.31
N TYR A 155 13.13 -9.00 11.98
CA TYR A 155 13.67 -7.70 12.34
C TYR A 155 14.82 -7.80 13.34
N GLN A 156 14.70 -8.61 14.40
CA GLN A 156 15.71 -8.70 15.45
C GLN A 156 16.96 -9.46 15.00
N GLU A 157 16.80 -10.61 14.34
CA GLU A 157 17.91 -11.54 14.09
C GLU A 157 18.59 -11.34 12.74
N TRP A 158 17.82 -11.04 11.70
CA TRP A 158 18.36 -10.88 10.36
C TRP A 158 18.54 -9.42 9.96
N LEU A 159 17.55 -8.57 10.19
CA LEU A 159 17.65 -7.14 9.86
C LEU A 159 18.39 -6.33 10.92
N GLU A 160 18.69 -6.87 12.09
CA GLU A 160 19.44 -6.17 13.17
C GLU A 160 18.72 -4.91 13.71
N GLY A 161 17.39 -4.90 13.66
CA GLY A 161 16.51 -3.85 14.15
C GLY A 161 15.76 -3.10 13.03
N ILE A 162 14.64 -2.46 13.38
CA ILE A 162 13.74 -1.77 12.43
C ILE A 162 14.40 -0.59 11.70
N ASN A 163 15.31 0.10 12.37
CA ASN A 163 16.01 1.29 11.86
C ASN A 163 17.51 1.02 11.61
N SER A 164 17.89 -0.24 11.44
CA SER A 164 19.30 -0.58 11.23
C SER A 164 19.79 -0.13 9.85
N PRO A 165 21.11 0.05 9.66
CA PRO A 165 21.69 0.27 8.33
C PRO A 165 21.32 -0.84 7.33
N LYS A 166 21.24 -2.09 7.81
CA LYS A 166 20.90 -3.26 7.00
C LYS A 166 19.44 -3.25 6.55
N ALA A 167 18.50 -2.88 7.42
CA ALA A 167 17.10 -2.69 7.06
C ALA A 167 16.96 -1.62 5.97
N ARG A 168 17.68 -0.52 6.11
CA ARG A 168 17.73 0.54 5.09
C ARG A 168 18.33 0.04 3.78
N GLU A 169 19.43 -0.71 3.82
CA GLU A 169 20.08 -1.24 2.62
C GLU A 169 19.19 -2.24 1.87
N VAL A 170 18.53 -3.14 2.59
CA VAL A 170 17.76 -4.25 2.02
C VAL A 170 16.35 -3.85 1.61
N LEU A 171 15.67 -3.02 2.42
CA LEU A 171 14.24 -2.75 2.25
C LEU A 171 13.95 -1.37 1.64
N HIS A 172 14.94 -0.47 1.53
CA HIS A 172 14.75 0.85 0.93
C HIS A 172 15.43 0.94 -0.43
N THR A 173 14.89 1.82 -1.27
CA THR A 173 15.46 2.14 -2.57
C THR A 173 15.50 3.65 -2.76
N THR A 174 16.25 4.11 -3.75
CA THR A 174 16.29 5.53 -4.13
C THR A 174 15.80 5.70 -5.56
N TYR A 175 14.99 6.72 -5.78
CA TYR A 175 14.51 7.09 -7.10
C TYR A 175 15.28 8.31 -7.56
N GLN A 176 15.96 8.20 -8.70
CA GLN A 176 16.64 9.33 -9.32
C GLN A 176 15.65 10.07 -10.22
N SER A 177 15.62 11.40 -10.10
CA SER A 177 14.99 12.22 -11.13
C SER A 177 15.83 12.06 -12.40
N GLN A 178 15.25 11.49 -13.46
CA GLN A 178 15.87 11.65 -14.77
C GLN A 178 15.91 13.14 -15.10
N GLU A 179 17.03 13.61 -15.64
CA GLU A 179 17.10 14.95 -16.20
C GLU A 179 16.00 15.09 -17.24
N ARG A 180 15.22 16.18 -17.14
CA ARG A 180 14.21 16.48 -18.15
C ARG A 180 14.95 16.72 -19.45
N GLY A 181 14.99 15.73 -20.33
CA GLY A 181 15.08 16.02 -21.76
C GLY A 181 14.05 17.10 -22.07
N THR A 182 14.43 18.12 -22.84
CA THR A 182 13.65 19.31 -23.21
C THR A 182 12.32 19.03 -23.93
N HIS A 183 11.88 17.77 -23.95
CA HIS A 183 10.50 17.42 -24.21
C HIS A 183 9.68 17.76 -22.98
N SER A 184 9.11 18.97 -23.01
CA SER A 184 7.81 19.26 -22.40
C SER A 184 7.01 17.96 -22.28
N LEU A 185 6.46 17.67 -21.09
CA LEU A 185 5.48 16.61 -20.90
C LEU A 185 4.15 17.00 -21.57
N ASP A 186 4.21 17.42 -22.83
CA ASP A 186 3.14 17.31 -23.82
C ASP A 186 3.05 15.85 -24.24
N ILE A 187 2.78 14.98 -23.27
CA ILE A 187 2.19 13.69 -23.60
C ILE A 187 0.77 14.02 -24.06
N LYS A 188 0.60 14.25 -25.36
CA LYS A 188 -0.72 14.26 -26.00
C LYS A 188 -1.26 12.85 -25.88
N TRP A 189 -2.29 12.70 -25.05
CA TRP A 189 -3.10 11.49 -24.93
C TRP A 189 -4.36 11.66 -25.76
#